data_AF-D6TNM3-F1
#
_entry.id   AF-D6TNM3-F1
#
_cell.length_a   1.000
_cell.length_b   1.000
_cell.length_c   1.000
_cell.angle_alpha   90.00
_cell.angle_beta   90.00
_cell.angle_gamma   90.00
#
_symmetry.space_group_name_H-M   'P 1'
#
loop_
_entity.id
_entity.type
_entity.pdbx_description
1 polymer ?
#
loop_
_entity_poly.entity_id
_entity_poly.type
_entity_poly.pdbx_seq_one_letter_code
_entity_poly.pdbx_strand_id
1 'polypeptide(L)'
;MVEEEQSMQSTSSTGTASSPAEKSGRKGGSTVRAKYGEDYYQRIGKKGGTVLKEKRGTEYYRTIAQKGGRANVVKYGPEHFSAMGKKGGNATKESQGPDFYSRIGRLGGAAKRQKKSPTE
;
A
#
# COMPACT_ATOMS: atom_id res chain seq x y z
N MET A 1 -23.43 -30.79 41.71
CA MET A 1 -24.23 -30.07 40.69
C MET A 1 -23.71 -28.64 40.64
N VAL A 2 -22.56 -28.49 39.99
CA VAL A 2 -22.34 -27.74 38.72
C VAL A 2 -22.72 -26.27 38.82
N GLU A 3 -21.67 -25.47 39.05
CA GLU A 3 -21.60 -24.03 38.81
C GLU A 3 -21.68 -23.78 37.29
N GLU A 4 -22.64 -22.98 36.86
CA GLU A 4 -22.79 -22.55 35.47
C GLU A 4 -21.98 -21.26 35.28
N GLU A 5 -20.70 -21.44 34.98
CA GLU A 5 -19.80 -20.37 34.55
C GLU A 5 -20.31 -19.81 33.22
N GLN A 6 -20.76 -18.55 33.25
CA GLN A 6 -21.15 -17.79 32.07
C GLN A 6 -19.93 -17.58 31.18
N SER A 7 -19.72 -18.53 30.25
CA SER A 7 -18.77 -18.43 29.17
C SER A 7 -19.19 -17.30 28.23
N MET A 8 -18.71 -16.09 28.52
CA MET A 8 -18.70 -14.98 27.57
C MET A 8 -17.81 -15.37 26.38
N GLN A 9 -18.44 -15.98 25.39
CA GLN A 9 -17.86 -16.18 24.06
C GLN A 9 -17.61 -14.81 23.43
N SER A 10 -16.39 -14.32 23.65
CA SER A 10 -15.81 -13.21 22.91
C SER A 10 -15.63 -13.65 21.46
N THR A 11 -16.69 -13.53 20.67
CA THR A 11 -16.61 -13.65 19.22
C THR A 11 -15.77 -12.50 18.70
N SER A 12 -14.51 -12.78 18.38
CA SER A 12 -13.61 -11.88 17.64
C SER A 12 -14.10 -11.72 16.21
N SER A 13 -15.20 -10.98 16.07
CA SER A 13 -15.69 -10.50 14.78
C SER A 13 -14.67 -9.51 14.23
N THR A 14 -13.78 -9.99 13.38
CA THR A 14 -12.88 -9.18 12.56
C THR A 14 -13.67 -8.50 11.44
N GLY A 15 -14.69 -7.72 11.80
CA GLY A 15 -15.27 -6.70 10.94
C GLY A 15 -14.41 -5.45 11.08
N THR A 16 -13.64 -5.09 10.06
CA THR A 16 -12.95 -3.80 10.01
C THR A 16 -13.99 -2.68 9.98
N ALA A 17 -14.46 -2.25 11.15
CA ALA A 17 -15.36 -1.12 11.31
C ALA A 17 -14.58 0.13 10.91
N SER A 18 -14.91 0.70 9.75
CA SER A 18 -14.38 2.00 9.33
C SER A 18 -14.70 3.02 10.42
N SER A 19 -13.65 3.57 11.05
CA SER A 19 -13.81 4.43 12.21
C SER A 19 -14.57 5.71 11.84
N PRO A 20 -15.31 6.35 12.76
CA PRO A 20 -16.02 7.60 12.48
C PRO A 20 -15.12 8.68 11.84
N ALA A 21 -13.84 8.72 12.23
CA ALA A 21 -12.83 9.59 11.63
C ALA A 21 -12.54 9.28 10.15
N GLU A 22 -12.41 8.00 9.78
CA GLU A 22 -12.21 7.58 8.39
C GLU A 22 -13.44 7.88 7.52
N LYS A 23 -14.65 7.60 8.03
CA LYS A 23 -15.90 7.93 7.34
C LYS A 23 -16.02 9.44 7.12
N SER A 24 -15.65 10.23 8.13
CA SER A 24 -15.69 11.70 8.06
C SER A 24 -14.66 12.26 7.08
N GLY A 25 -13.43 11.73 7.07
CA GLY A 25 -12.39 12.14 6.12
C GLY A 25 -12.78 11.83 4.67
N ARG A 26 -13.31 10.62 4.43
CA ARG A 26 -13.76 10.20 3.09
C ARG A 26 -14.95 11.01 2.59
N LYS A 27 -15.92 11.28 3.48
CA LYS A 27 -17.09 12.13 3.17
C LYS A 27 -16.67 13.58 2.91
N GLY A 28 -15.74 14.12 3.70
CA GLY A 28 -15.17 15.46 3.51
C GLY A 28 -14.48 15.62 2.16
N GLY A 29 -13.61 14.69 1.78
CA GLY A 29 -12.92 14.71 0.49
C GLY A 29 -13.90 14.65 -0.70
N SER A 30 -14.90 13.76 -0.64
CA SER A 30 -15.94 13.66 -1.67
C SER A 30 -16.78 14.94 -1.79
N THR A 31 -17.06 15.60 -0.67
CA THR A 31 -17.83 16.85 -0.66
C THR A 31 -17.05 17.99 -1.30
N VAL A 32 -15.75 18.10 -1.01
CA VAL A 32 -14.88 19.11 -1.60
C VAL A 32 -14.73 18.89 -3.10
N ARG A 33 -14.52 17.63 -3.54
CA ARG A 33 -14.46 17.29 -4.96
C ARG A 33 -15.76 17.62 -5.69
N ALA A 34 -16.91 17.33 -5.08
CA ALA A 34 -18.22 17.65 -5.66
C ALA A 34 -18.48 19.16 -5.75
N LYS A 35 -18.07 19.94 -4.74
CA LYS A 35 -18.31 21.39 -4.71
C LYS A 35 -17.38 22.20 -5.60
N TYR A 36 -16.11 21.81 -5.66
CA TYR A 36 -15.06 22.63 -6.29
C TYR A 36 -14.40 21.98 -7.50
N GLY A 37 -14.79 20.75 -7.83
CA GLY A 37 -14.24 20.00 -8.95
C GLY A 37 -12.95 19.25 -8.61
N GLU A 38 -12.53 18.43 -9.58
CA GLU A 38 -11.38 17.55 -9.45
C GLU A 38 -10.05 18.31 -9.45
N ASP A 39 -9.89 19.30 -10.33
CA ASP A 39 -8.69 20.13 -10.40
C ASP A 39 -8.42 20.85 -9.08
N TYR A 40 -9.47 21.36 -8.42
CA TYR A 40 -9.33 21.99 -7.13
C TYR A 40 -8.92 20.99 -6.06
N TYR A 41 -9.57 19.83 -6.00
CA TYR A 41 -9.25 18.77 -5.05
C TYR A 41 -7.80 18.27 -5.20
N GLN A 42 -7.34 18.07 -6.43
CA GLN A 42 -5.96 17.69 -6.71
C GLN A 42 -4.96 18.78 -6.28
N ARG A 43 -5.28 20.06 -6.55
CA ARG A 43 -4.42 21.20 -6.18
C ARG A 43 -4.25 21.33 -4.68
N ILE A 44 -5.34 21.24 -3.90
CA ILE A 44 -5.26 21.31 -2.43
C ILE A 44 -4.57 20.09 -1.83
N GLY A 45 -4.76 18.90 -2.42
CA GLY A 45 -4.06 17.68 -2.01
C GLY A 45 -2.55 17.80 -2.23
N LYS A 46 -2.13 18.30 -3.40
CA LYS A 46 -0.73 18.57 -3.72
C LYS A 46 -0.13 19.60 -2.78
N LYS A 47 -0.81 20.73 -2.55
CA LYS A 47 -0.36 21.78 -1.63
C LYS A 47 -0.21 21.25 -0.20
N GLY A 48 -1.18 20.48 0.29
CA GLY A 48 -1.11 19.84 1.61
C GLY A 48 0.08 18.90 1.74
N GLY A 49 0.34 18.08 0.71
CA GLY A 49 1.52 17.20 0.66
C GLY A 49 2.84 17.98 0.66
N THR A 50 2.97 19.04 -0.13
CA THR A 50 4.20 19.85 -0.16
C THR A 50 4.48 20.49 1.20
N VAL A 51 3.48 21.13 1.82
CA VAL A 51 3.64 21.75 3.14
C VAL A 51 4.00 20.73 4.20
N LEU A 52 3.40 19.53 4.14
CA LEU A 52 3.68 18.47 5.11
C LEU A 52 5.09 17.90 4.92
N LYS A 53 5.57 17.80 3.68
CA LYS A 53 6.96 17.43 3.36
C LYS A 53 7.97 18.45 3.87
N GLU A 54 7.70 19.74 3.69
CA GLU A 54 8.55 20.81 4.20
C GLU A 54 8.61 20.81 5.74
N LYS A 55 7.47 20.60 6.40
CA LYS A 55 7.38 20.64 7.87
C LYS A 55 7.91 19.40 8.59
N ARG A 56 7.69 18.21 8.02
CA ARG A 56 7.93 16.93 8.71
C ARG A 56 9.02 16.08 8.06
N GLY A 57 9.53 16.49 6.90
CA GLY A 57 10.60 15.80 6.19
C GLY A 57 10.20 14.46 5.61
N THR A 58 11.19 13.77 5.04
CA THR A 58 11.02 12.48 4.35
C THR A 58 10.71 11.32 5.29
N GLU A 59 11.21 11.35 6.53
CA GLU A 59 11.00 10.28 7.52
C GLU A 59 9.53 10.13 7.93
N TYR A 60 8.79 11.25 7.96
CA TYR A 60 7.35 11.22 8.18
C TYR A 60 6.62 10.45 7.07
N TYR A 61 6.97 10.71 5.80
CA TYR A 61 6.40 10.00 4.65
C TYR A 61 6.73 8.53 4.66
N ARG A 62 7.98 8.20 5.01
CA ARG A 62 8.42 6.81 5.15
C ARG A 62 7.59 6.07 6.20
N THR A 63 7.36 6.70 7.35
CA THR A 63 6.58 6.13 8.44
C THR A 63 5.13 5.90 8.03
N ILE A 64 4.47 6.89 7.44
CA ILE A 64 3.05 6.73 7.03
C ILE A 64 2.91 5.70 5.90
N ALA A 65 3.87 5.65 4.96
CA ALA A 65 3.87 4.67 3.88
C ALA A 65 4.05 3.24 4.42
N GLN A 66 4.98 3.05 5.36
CA GLN A 66 5.16 1.76 6.04
C GLN A 66 3.90 1.34 6.82
N LYS A 67 3.29 2.26 7.57
CA LYS A 67 2.03 1.98 8.29
C LYS A 67 0.91 1.58 7.33
N GLY A 68 0.72 2.33 6.25
CA GLY A 68 -0.27 2.02 5.22
C GLY A 68 -0.02 0.68 4.53
N GLY A 69 1.23 0.39 4.19
CA GLY A 69 1.65 -0.88 3.59
C GLY A 69 1.39 -2.07 4.53
N ARG A 70 1.76 -1.97 5.81
CA ARG A 70 1.49 -3.01 6.81
C ARG A 70 -0.01 -3.25 6.98
N ALA A 71 -0.81 -2.18 7.09
CA ALA A 71 -2.26 -2.30 7.19
C ALA A 71 -2.86 -2.99 5.96
N ASN A 72 -2.34 -2.69 4.76
CA ASN A 72 -2.77 -3.34 3.52
C ASN A 72 -2.43 -4.84 3.52
N VAL A 73 -1.20 -5.20 3.93
CA VAL A 73 -0.79 -6.61 4.07
C VAL A 73 -1.67 -7.37 5.06
N VAL A 74 -1.96 -6.79 6.22
CA VAL A 74 -2.86 -7.40 7.21
C VAL A 74 -4.27 -7.58 6.65
N LYS A 75 -4.77 -6.60 5.88
CA LYS A 75 -6.14 -6.63 5.35
C LYS A 75 -6.35 -7.69 4.25
N TYR A 76 -5.39 -7.84 3.33
CA TYR A 76 -5.59 -8.66 2.14
C TYR A 76 -4.77 -9.96 2.12
N GLY A 77 -3.76 -10.07 2.99
CA GLY A 77 -2.90 -11.25 3.08
C GLY A 77 -1.97 -11.46 1.88
N PRO A 78 -1.09 -12.47 1.94
CA PRO A 78 -0.06 -12.73 0.93
C PRO A 78 -0.64 -13.16 -0.43
N GLU A 79 -1.77 -13.88 -0.45
CA GLU A 79 -2.41 -14.34 -1.68
C GLU A 79 -2.83 -13.20 -2.61
N HIS A 80 -3.30 -12.08 -2.03
CA HIS A 80 -3.67 -10.90 -2.81
C HIS A 80 -2.48 -10.32 -3.60
N PHE A 81 -1.31 -10.20 -2.95
CA PHE A 81 -0.10 -9.70 -3.61
C PHE A 81 0.49 -10.72 -4.58
N SER A 82 0.38 -12.02 -4.28
CA SER A 82 0.74 -13.11 -5.21
C SER A 82 -0.09 -13.02 -6.50
N ALA A 83 -1.41 -12.85 -6.38
CA ALA A 83 -2.29 -12.67 -7.52
C ALA A 83 -1.96 -11.39 -8.32
N MET A 84 -1.70 -10.27 -7.65
CA MET A 84 -1.26 -9.02 -8.33
C MET A 84 0.07 -9.19 -9.06
N GLY A 85 1.04 -9.87 -8.43
CA GLY A 85 2.33 -10.19 -9.05
C GLY A 85 2.19 -11.07 -10.29
N LYS A 86 1.38 -12.14 -10.20
CA LYS A 86 1.07 -13.01 -11.35
C LYS A 86 0.41 -12.22 -12.48
N LYS A 87 -0.57 -11.37 -12.16
CA LYS A 87 -1.26 -10.53 -13.14
C LYS A 87 -0.30 -9.57 -13.85
N GLY A 88 0.58 -8.89 -13.11
CA GLY A 88 1.58 -8.00 -13.69
C GLY A 88 2.61 -8.75 -14.55
N GLY A 89 3.02 -9.94 -14.12
CA GLY A 89 3.92 -10.81 -14.87
C GLY A 89 3.31 -11.28 -16.19
N ASN A 90 2.04 -11.71 -16.18
CA ASN A 90 1.32 -12.10 -17.40
C ASN A 90 1.16 -10.92 -18.37
N ALA A 91 0.75 -9.75 -17.88
CA ALA A 91 0.63 -8.56 -18.72
C ALA A 91 1.98 -8.17 -19.37
N THR A 92 3.08 -8.35 -18.65
CA THR A 92 4.43 -8.16 -19.20
C THR A 92 4.74 -9.21 -20.26
N LYS A 93 4.42 -10.48 -20.01
CA LYS A 93 4.63 -11.58 -20.97
C LYS A 93 3.83 -11.41 -22.26
N GLU A 94 2.62 -10.89 -22.17
CA GLU A 94 1.76 -10.64 -23.33
C GLU A 94 2.23 -9.44 -24.16
N SER A 95 2.88 -8.45 -23.55
CA SER A 95 3.30 -7.21 -24.22
C SER A 95 4.76 -7.19 -24.66
N GLN A 96 5.62 -8.04 -24.09
CA GLN A 96 7.06 -7.98 -24.30
C GLN A 96 7.60 -9.18 -25.07
N GLY A 97 8.51 -8.90 -26.02
CA GLY A 97 9.22 -9.92 -26.79
C GLY A 97 10.44 -10.53 -26.06
N PRO A 98 11.13 -11.49 -26.70
CA PRO A 98 12.28 -12.21 -26.11
C PRO A 98 13.46 -11.31 -25.72
N ASP A 99 13.67 -10.19 -26.41
CA ASP A 99 14.73 -9.22 -26.10
C ASP A 99 14.56 -8.58 -24.72
N PHE A 100 13.31 -8.34 -24.30
CA PHE A 100 13.00 -7.80 -22.98
C PHE A 100 13.50 -8.73 -21.87
N TYR A 101 13.20 -10.02 -21.98
CA TYR A 101 13.62 -11.04 -21.02
C TYR A 101 15.14 -11.21 -20.98
N SER A 102 15.77 -11.15 -22.15
CA SER A 102 17.23 -11.18 -22.28
C SER A 102 17.90 -9.99 -21.58
N ARG A 103 17.33 -8.79 -21.75
CA ARG A 103 17.83 -7.56 -21.10
C ARG A 103 17.67 -7.62 -19.58
N ILE A 104 16.48 -7.94 -19.08
CA ILE A 104 16.25 -7.99 -17.62
C ILE A 104 17.06 -9.13 -16.96
N GLY A 105 17.25 -10.25 -17.65
CA GLY A 105 18.10 -11.35 -17.18
C GLY A 105 19.56 -10.93 -17.05
N ARG A 106 20.10 -10.21 -18.05
CA ARG A 106 21.45 -9.64 -17.99
C ARG A 106 21.60 -8.64 -16.85
N LEU A 107 20.64 -7.75 -16.66
CA LEU A 107 20.62 -6.76 -15.57
C LEU A 107 20.59 -7.46 -14.20
N GLY A 108 19.73 -8.46 -14.02
CA GLY A 108 19.64 -9.23 -12.78
C GLY A 108 20.93 -10.00 -12.47
N GLY A 109 21.55 -10.61 -13.48
CA GLY A 109 22.83 -11.30 -13.35
C GLY A 109 23.98 -10.35 -12.99
N ALA A 110 24.04 -9.17 -13.60
CA ALA A 110 25.04 -8.15 -13.30
C ALA A 110 24.93 -7.61 -11.87
N ALA A 111 23.72 -7.35 -11.38
CA ALA A 111 23.49 -6.90 -10.02
C ALA A 111 23.97 -7.93 -8.98
N LYS A 112 23.82 -9.23 -9.25
CA LYS A 112 24.32 -10.30 -8.38
C LYS A 112 25.86 -10.35 -8.36
N ARG A 113 26.52 -10.07 -9.48
CA ARG A 113 27.99 -10.00 -9.57
C ARG A 113 28.55 -8.83 -8.78
N GLN A 114 27.94 -7.65 -8.85
CA GLN A 114 28.40 -6.48 -8.08
C GLN A 114 28.25 -6.64 -6.56
N LYS A 115 27.30 -7.46 -6.09
CA LYS A 115 27.21 -7.81 -4.66
C LYS A 115 28.26 -8.81 -4.19
N LYS A 116 28.97 -9.47 -5.12
CA LYS A 116 29.98 -10.50 -4.85
C LYS A 116 31.41 -10.05 -5.10
N SER A 117 31.62 -8.89 -5.73
CA SER A 117 32.95 -8.26 -5.78
C SER A 117 33.32 -7.80 -4.37
N PRO A 118 34.40 -8.33 -3.76
CA PRO A 118 34.90 -7.83 -2.49
C PRO A 118 35.38 -6.38 -2.68
N THR A 119 35.05 -5.51 -1.73
CA THR A 119 35.78 -4.27 -1.52
C THR A 119 37.21 -4.66 -1.12
N GLU A 120 38.20 -4.19 -1.88
CA GLU A 120 39.63 -4.29 -1.54
C GLU A 120 39.96 -3.49 -0.28
#